data_AF-W9BUF8-F1
#
_entry.id   AF-W9BUF8-F1
#
_cell.length_a   1.000
_cell.length_b   1.000
_cell.length_c   1.000
_cell.angle_alpha   90.00
_cell.angle_beta   90.00
_cell.angle_gamma   90.00
#
_symmetry.space_group_name_H-M   'P 1'
#
loop_
_entity.id
_entity.type
_entity.pdbx_description
1 polymer ?
#
loop_
_entity_poly.entity_id
_entity_poly.type
_entity_poly.pdbx_seq_one_letter_code
_entity_poly.pdbx_strand_id
1 'polypeptide(L)'
;MGLIADPQEITPGFWLLVSLVFIAPVALMLLVPRRWLWRAGLGWLLLPFIAMAAGFVLLLVVGAGDPSATPGNALLAVGYIGIFTIIPWLLVASVGLGLGLLARRIIRNDKPPRGVRPAPRAPQAAAPAPAPVLPATPSGEPAPDPVFEGLTTDDLHARVRTMARDHRFDESLLPVRWFPDNDAPFVHVDHRGFHIAKYDRGQPHSERVTQDLDELLYWVADEVTFHMAAQEVAQGLTHADQFSSRVLAAQDRLLAERHPQWHQRWLTDPASPAAFYRRKTQTP
;
A
#
# COMPACT_ATOMS: atom_id res chain seq x y z
N MET A 1 -29.06 52.66 20.72
CA MET A 1 -27.65 52.99 20.38
C MET A 1 -26.97 51.71 19.97
N GLY A 2 -26.80 51.49 18.66
CA GLY A 2 -26.21 50.28 18.11
C GLY A 2 -24.69 50.42 18.03
N LEU A 3 -23.97 49.59 18.79
CA LEU A 3 -22.55 49.33 18.61
C LEU A 3 -22.37 48.46 17.36
N ILE A 4 -22.38 49.08 16.17
CA ILE A 4 -21.82 48.45 14.98
C ILE A 4 -20.37 48.92 14.96
N ALA A 5 -19.45 48.06 15.38
CA ALA A 5 -18.03 48.32 15.29
C ALA A 5 -17.66 48.52 13.81
N ASP A 6 -16.84 49.54 13.54
CA ASP A 6 -16.42 49.90 12.19
C ASP A 6 -15.60 48.73 11.61
N PRO A 7 -16.00 48.11 10.47
CA PRO A 7 -15.33 46.92 9.92
C PRO A 7 -13.85 47.14 9.54
N GLN A 8 -13.38 48.38 9.57
CA GLN A 8 -11.98 48.78 9.36
C GLN A 8 -11.09 48.54 10.60
N GLU A 9 -11.65 48.34 11.80
CA GLU A 9 -10.87 48.06 13.03
C GLU A 9 -10.61 46.57 13.28
N ILE A 10 -10.84 45.70 12.29
CA ILE A 10 -10.38 44.31 12.37
C ILE A 10 -8.85 44.33 12.30
N THR A 11 -8.23 44.37 13.48
CA THR A 11 -6.77 44.44 13.65
C THR A 11 -6.08 43.36 12.81
N PRO A 12 -4.95 43.68 12.14
CA PRO A 12 -4.16 42.72 11.35
C PRO A 12 -3.81 41.42 12.12
N GLY A 13 -3.74 41.51 13.45
CA GLY A 13 -3.54 40.36 14.33
C GLY A 13 -4.63 39.29 14.23
N PHE A 14 -5.89 39.67 13.99
CA PHE A 14 -6.99 38.71 13.83
C PHE A 14 -6.80 37.86 12.58
N TRP A 15 -6.46 38.47 11.44
CA TRP A 15 -6.21 37.76 10.19
C TRP A 15 -4.99 36.84 10.25
N LEU A 16 -3.94 37.26 10.95
CA LEU A 16 -2.78 36.41 11.23
C LEU A 16 -3.15 35.20 12.08
N LEU A 17 -3.98 35.38 13.11
CA LEU A 17 -4.42 34.30 13.99
C LEU A 17 -5.29 33.30 13.24
N VAL A 18 -6.27 33.78 12.46
CA VAL A 18 -7.09 32.93 11.59
C VAL A 18 -6.20 32.17 10.60
N SER A 19 -5.28 32.85 9.91
CA SER A 19 -4.37 32.21 8.95
C SER A 19 -3.48 31.15 9.61
N LEU A 20 -2.96 31.41 10.81
CA LEU A 20 -2.14 30.47 11.56
C LEU A 20 -2.93 29.20 11.90
N VAL A 21 -4.19 29.33 12.32
CA VAL A 21 -5.05 28.20 12.69
C VAL A 21 -5.37 27.32 11.48
N PHE A 22 -5.48 27.88 10.27
CA PHE A 22 -5.71 27.09 9.05
C PHE A 22 -4.44 26.51 8.42
N ILE A 23 -3.32 27.25 8.42
CA ILE A 23 -2.07 26.86 7.74
C ILE A 23 -1.28 25.85 8.58
N ALA A 24 -1.23 26.02 9.90
CA ALA A 24 -0.48 25.16 10.80
C ALA A 24 -0.84 23.66 10.69
N PRO A 25 -2.13 23.24 10.70
CA PRO A 25 -2.46 21.82 10.59
C PRO A 25 -2.10 21.24 9.22
N VAL A 26 -2.21 22.02 8.14
CA VAL A 26 -1.80 21.58 6.80
C VAL A 26 -0.28 21.37 6.72
N ALA A 27 0.50 22.33 7.22
CA ALA A 27 1.96 22.23 7.28
C ALA A 27 2.42 21.05 8.15
N LEU A 28 1.80 20.85 9.32
CA LEU A 28 2.06 19.74 10.22
C LEU A 28 1.85 18.38 9.50
N MET A 29 0.77 18.24 8.73
CA MET A 29 0.46 16.99 8.01
C MET A 29 1.42 16.69 6.86
N LEU A 30 2.01 17.72 6.25
CA LEU A 30 3.00 17.57 5.18
C LEU A 30 4.40 17.22 5.73
N LEU A 31 4.78 17.80 6.88
CA LEU A 31 6.11 17.63 7.47
C LEU A 31 6.25 16.34 8.31
N VAL A 32 5.17 15.87 8.94
CA VAL A 32 5.24 14.74 9.88
C VAL A 32 5.32 13.39 9.14
N PRO A 33 6.30 12.51 9.48
CA PRO A 33 6.39 11.18 8.89
C PRO A 33 5.13 10.34 9.15
N ARG A 34 4.77 9.47 8.20
CA ARG A 34 3.50 8.70 8.24
C ARG A 34 3.31 7.90 9.54
N ARG A 35 4.39 7.38 10.13
CA ARG A 35 4.34 6.63 11.39
C ARG A 35 3.96 7.48 12.62
N TRP A 36 4.10 8.80 12.55
CA TRP A 36 3.81 9.75 13.64
C TRP A 36 2.53 10.55 13.42
N LEU A 37 1.91 10.42 12.25
CA LEU A 37 0.82 11.27 11.80
C LEU A 37 -0.41 11.17 12.68
N TRP A 38 -0.73 9.96 13.15
CA TRP A 38 -1.85 9.75 14.07
C TRP A 38 -1.60 10.46 15.41
N ARG A 39 -0.36 10.42 15.93
CA ARG A 39 0.02 11.07 17.20
C ARG A 39 -0.03 12.59 17.06
N ALA A 40 0.47 13.12 15.96
CA ALA A 40 0.44 14.55 15.68
C ALA A 40 -0.99 15.06 15.47
N GLY A 41 -1.82 14.30 14.74
CA GLY A 41 -3.24 14.60 14.56
C GLY A 41 -4.01 14.57 15.88
N LEU A 42 -3.79 13.54 16.71
CA LEU A 42 -4.42 13.45 18.03
C LEU A 42 -3.97 14.60 18.94
N GLY A 43 -2.66 14.91 18.97
CA GLY A 43 -2.14 16.03 19.76
C GLY A 43 -2.75 17.38 19.36
N TRP A 44 -2.92 17.62 18.06
CA TRP A 44 -3.57 18.83 17.55
C TRP A 44 -5.05 18.91 17.93
N LEU A 45 -5.76 17.77 17.91
CA LEU A 45 -7.18 17.69 18.26
C LEU A 45 -7.39 17.89 19.78
N LEU A 46 -6.43 17.47 20.60
CA LEU A 46 -6.47 17.62 22.06
C LEU A 46 -6.00 19.01 22.56
N LEU A 47 -5.29 19.78 21.74
CA LEU A 47 -4.78 21.11 22.08
C LEU A 47 -5.81 22.05 22.75
N PRO A 48 -7.05 22.22 22.24
CA PRO A 48 -8.04 23.12 22.87
C PRO A 48 -8.49 22.61 24.24
N PHE A 49 -8.55 21.30 24.45
CA PHE A 49 -8.90 20.73 25.75
C PHE A 49 -7.79 21.00 26.77
N ILE A 50 -6.53 20.89 26.35
CA ILE A 50 -5.36 21.23 27.20
C ILE A 50 -5.38 22.72 27.54
N ALA A 51 -5.61 23.60 26.56
CA ALA A 51 -5.70 25.04 26.77
C ALA A 51 -6.86 25.41 27.71
N MET A 52 -8.02 24.78 27.54
CA MET A 52 -9.18 24.98 28.41
C MET A 52 -8.91 24.53 29.84
N ALA A 53 -8.29 23.36 30.03
CA ALA A 53 -7.91 22.87 31.35
C ALA A 53 -6.90 23.82 32.03
N ALA A 54 -5.90 24.31 31.29
CA ALA A 54 -4.96 25.30 31.79
C ALA A 54 -5.64 26.63 32.17
N GLY A 55 -6.58 27.11 31.35
CA GLY A 55 -7.37 28.31 31.63
C GLY A 55 -8.25 28.17 32.87
N PHE A 56 -8.87 27.00 33.07
CA PHE A 56 -9.63 26.69 34.28
C PHE A 56 -8.76 26.73 35.53
N VAL A 57 -7.59 26.09 35.50
CA VAL A 57 -6.63 26.14 36.61
C VAL A 57 -6.19 27.58 36.89
N LEU A 58 -5.88 28.35 35.86
CA LEU A 58 -5.50 29.76 36.01
C LEU A 58 -6.61 30.59 36.65
N LEU A 59 -7.87 30.42 36.23
CA LEU A 59 -9.02 31.10 36.80
C LEU A 59 -9.22 30.76 38.28
N LEU A 60 -9.02 29.50 38.67
CA LEU A 60 -9.09 29.10 40.07
C LEU A 60 -7.96 29.73 40.90
N VAL A 61 -6.74 29.77 40.36
CA VAL A 61 -5.58 30.34 41.06
C VAL A 61 -5.72 31.86 41.21
N VAL A 62 -6.14 32.57 40.16
CA VAL A 62 -6.28 34.03 40.15
C VAL A 62 -7.55 34.47 40.90
N GLY A 63 -8.64 33.71 40.80
CA GLY A 63 -9.91 34.00 41.45
C GLY A 63 -9.96 33.65 42.94
N ALA A 64 -8.93 33.00 43.50
CA ALA A 64 -8.91 32.52 44.88
C ALA A 64 -9.10 33.61 45.96
N GLY A 65 -8.99 34.89 45.60
CA GLY A 65 -9.21 36.03 46.50
C GLY A 65 -10.60 36.68 46.42
N ASP A 66 -11.46 36.29 45.48
CA ASP A 66 -12.77 36.92 45.27
C ASP A 66 -13.91 36.02 45.78
N PRO A 67 -14.75 36.48 46.73
CA PRO A 67 -15.85 35.68 47.27
C PRO A 67 -16.92 35.32 46.21
N SER A 68 -16.94 36.00 45.07
CA SER A 68 -17.84 35.69 43.95
C SER A 68 -17.31 34.57 43.03
N ALA A 69 -16.02 34.24 43.13
CA ALA A 69 -15.35 33.21 42.35
C ALA A 69 -15.61 31.82 42.95
N THR A 70 -16.88 31.42 42.98
CA THR A 70 -17.24 30.05 43.34
C THR A 70 -16.81 29.07 42.23
N PRO A 71 -16.46 27.81 42.56
CA PRO A 71 -16.13 26.80 41.56
C PRO A 71 -17.22 26.62 40.50
N GLY A 72 -18.49 26.81 40.86
CA GLY A 72 -19.62 26.74 39.94
C GLY A 72 -19.60 27.84 38.86
N ASN A 73 -19.25 29.07 39.24
CA ASN A 73 -19.13 30.19 38.29
C ASN A 73 -17.92 30.02 37.37
N ALA A 74 -16.79 29.51 37.89
CA ALA A 74 -15.62 29.18 37.08
C ALA A 74 -15.92 28.07 36.06
N LEU A 75 -16.69 27.05 36.47
CA LEU A 75 -17.07 25.94 35.59
C LEU A 75 -18.06 26.37 34.51
N LEU A 76 -19.01 27.26 34.84
CA LEU A 76 -19.91 27.88 33.86
C LEU A 76 -19.14 28.76 32.87
N ALA A 77 -18.23 29.62 33.34
CA ALA A 77 -17.42 30.48 32.48
C ALA A 77 -16.55 29.67 31.52
N VAL A 78 -15.88 28.63 32.01
CA VAL A 78 -15.08 27.73 31.18
C VAL A 78 -15.95 26.89 30.26
N GLY A 79 -17.14 26.46 30.69
CA GLY A 79 -18.10 25.77 29.84
C GLY A 79 -18.57 26.61 28.65
N TYR A 80 -18.91 27.88 28.90
CA TYR A 80 -19.30 28.81 27.84
C TYR A 80 -18.14 29.10 26.88
N ILE A 81 -16.95 29.42 27.39
CA ILE A 81 -15.76 29.62 26.56
C ILE A 81 -15.46 28.35 25.76
N GLY A 82 -15.58 27.18 26.38
CA GLY A 82 -15.37 25.88 25.77
C GLY A 82 -16.29 25.64 24.59
N ILE A 83 -17.60 25.86 24.71
CA ILE A 83 -18.54 25.66 23.59
C ILE A 83 -18.20 26.57 22.40
N PHE A 84 -17.92 27.85 22.66
CA PHE A 84 -17.63 28.82 21.60
C PHE A 84 -16.22 28.70 21.01
N THR A 85 -15.29 27.97 21.65
CA THR A 85 -13.93 27.77 21.14
C THR A 85 -13.70 26.36 20.58
N ILE A 86 -14.21 25.33 21.25
CA ILE A 86 -13.98 23.92 20.89
C ILE A 86 -14.74 23.56 19.61
N ILE A 87 -16.01 23.96 19.46
CA ILE A 87 -16.79 23.57 18.27
C ILE A 87 -16.18 24.19 17.00
N PRO A 88 -15.89 25.51 16.94
CA PRO A 88 -15.20 26.09 15.79
C PRO A 88 -13.81 25.49 15.57
N TRP A 89 -13.05 25.23 16.65
CA TRP A 89 -11.74 24.59 16.54
C TRP A 89 -11.83 23.19 15.90
N LEU A 90 -12.74 22.34 16.36
CA LEU A 90 -12.92 21.00 15.83
C LEU A 90 -13.34 21.03 14.35
N LEU A 91 -14.19 21.98 13.96
CA LEU A 91 -14.56 22.18 12.55
C LEU A 91 -13.33 22.56 11.71
N VAL A 92 -12.57 23.57 12.14
CA VAL A 92 -11.38 24.02 11.41
C VAL A 92 -10.31 22.94 11.36
N ALA A 93 -10.07 22.23 12.46
CA ALA A 93 -9.13 21.12 12.52
C ALA A 93 -9.55 19.98 11.58
N SER A 94 -10.84 19.65 11.53
CA SER A 94 -11.36 18.61 10.64
C SER A 94 -11.17 18.98 9.16
N VAL A 95 -11.47 20.22 8.78
CA VAL A 95 -11.27 20.72 7.42
C VAL A 95 -9.78 20.73 7.05
N GLY A 96 -8.91 21.24 7.93
CA GLY A 96 -7.46 21.27 7.72
C GLY A 96 -6.84 19.87 7.57
N LEU A 97 -7.27 18.91 8.40
CA LEU A 97 -6.86 17.51 8.29
C LEU A 97 -7.33 16.88 6.97
N GLY A 98 -8.59 17.12 6.58
CA GLY A 98 -9.14 16.63 5.31
C GLY A 98 -8.36 17.14 4.10
N LEU A 99 -8.10 18.46 4.06
CA LEU A 99 -7.31 19.09 3.00
C LEU A 99 -5.86 18.58 2.97
N GLY A 100 -5.22 18.42 4.12
CA GLY A 100 -3.86 17.88 4.20
C GLY A 100 -3.76 16.45 3.68
N LEU A 101 -4.74 15.59 3.98
CA LEU A 101 -4.80 14.23 3.45
C LEU A 101 -5.03 14.20 1.93
N LEU A 102 -5.88 15.09 1.42
CA LEU A 102 -6.15 15.22 -0.01
C LEU A 102 -4.90 15.70 -0.78
N ALA A 103 -4.25 16.76 -0.30
CA ALA A 103 -3.03 17.29 -0.90
C ALA A 103 -1.94 16.22 -0.97
N ARG A 104 -1.79 15.44 0.10
CA ARG A 104 -0.83 14.34 0.15
C ARG A 104 -1.16 13.21 -0.82
N ARG A 105 -2.45 12.93 -1.06
CA ARG A 105 -2.89 11.92 -2.03
C ARG A 105 -2.52 12.36 -3.45
N ILE A 106 -2.73 13.62 -3.79
CA ILE A 106 -2.39 14.21 -5.09
C ILE A 106 -0.86 14.13 -5.32
N ILE A 107 -0.06 14.65 -4.39
CA ILE A 107 1.41 14.64 -4.47
C ILE A 107 1.98 13.21 -4.60
N ARG A 108 1.30 12.21 -4.04
CA ARG A 108 1.74 10.82 -4.11
C ARG A 108 1.40 10.15 -5.44
N ASN A 109 0.29 10.55 -6.07
CA ASN A 109 -0.09 10.05 -7.39
C ASN A 109 0.77 10.68 -8.50
N ASP A 110 1.26 11.91 -8.31
CA ASP A 110 2.13 12.59 -9.27
C ASP A 110 3.58 12.10 -9.25
N LYS A 111 3.95 11.16 -8.38
CA LYS A 111 5.26 10.51 -8.49
C LYS A 111 5.20 9.59 -9.71
N PRO A 112 5.91 9.91 -10.82
CA PRO A 112 5.98 9.00 -11.95
C PRO A 112 6.45 7.63 -11.44
N PRO A 113 5.93 6.52 -12.01
CA PRO A 113 6.37 5.19 -11.64
C PRO A 113 7.88 5.19 -11.64
N ARG A 114 8.47 4.90 -10.48
CA ARG A 114 9.91 4.97 -10.23
C ARG A 114 10.56 4.31 -11.44
N GLY A 115 11.22 5.15 -12.24
CA GLY A 115 11.66 4.79 -13.56
C GLY A 115 12.30 3.42 -13.52
N VAL A 116 11.88 2.56 -14.45
CA VAL A 116 12.67 1.44 -14.92
C VAL A 116 14.11 1.95 -14.95
N ARG A 117 14.92 1.55 -13.96
CA ARG A 117 16.33 1.89 -13.93
C ARG A 117 16.83 1.34 -15.26
N PRO A 118 17.28 2.17 -16.21
CA PRO A 118 17.80 1.65 -17.46
C PRO A 118 18.84 0.62 -17.04
N ALA A 119 18.65 -0.62 -17.50
CA ALA A 119 19.51 -1.73 -17.14
C ALA A 119 20.96 -1.25 -17.28
N PRO A 120 21.84 -1.53 -16.29
CA PRO A 120 23.24 -1.14 -16.40
C PRO A 120 23.72 -1.56 -17.78
N ARG A 121 24.09 -0.57 -18.60
CA ARG A 121 24.52 -0.76 -19.97
C ARG A 121 25.63 -1.80 -19.88
N ALA A 122 25.36 -3.02 -20.35
CA ALA A 122 26.37 -4.07 -20.35
C ALA A 122 27.62 -3.49 -21.01
N PRO A 123 28.83 -3.73 -20.45
CA PRO A 123 30.05 -3.30 -21.09
C PRO A 123 29.99 -3.76 -22.54
N GLN A 124 30.05 -2.78 -23.45
CA GLN A 124 29.96 -2.97 -24.88
C GLN A 124 31.16 -3.83 -25.26
N ALA A 125 30.96 -5.16 -25.28
CA ALA A 125 31.95 -6.08 -25.80
C ALA A 125 32.23 -5.65 -27.23
N ALA A 126 33.52 -5.50 -27.56
CA ALA A 126 34.00 -5.11 -28.87
C ALA A 126 33.21 -5.86 -29.95
N ALA A 127 32.70 -5.10 -30.92
CA ALA A 127 31.90 -5.61 -32.01
C ALA A 127 32.55 -6.86 -32.63
N PRO A 128 31.85 -8.01 -32.67
CA PRO A 128 32.29 -9.12 -33.49
C PRO A 128 32.31 -8.68 -34.95
N ALA A 129 33.29 -9.17 -35.70
CA ALA A 129 33.39 -8.97 -37.15
C ALA A 129 32.04 -9.29 -37.84
N PRO A 130 31.68 -8.56 -38.92
CA PRO A 130 30.41 -8.75 -39.61
C PRO A 130 30.25 -10.21 -40.04
N ALA A 131 29.28 -10.89 -39.44
CA ALA A 131 28.88 -12.22 -39.86
C ALA A 131 28.27 -12.14 -41.28
N PRO A 132 28.45 -13.16 -42.12
CA PRO A 132 27.86 -13.22 -43.45
C PRO A 132 26.34 -13.05 -43.37
N VAL A 133 25.83 -12.12 -44.16
CA VAL A 133 24.40 -11.86 -44.33
C VAL A 133 23.74 -13.12 -44.86
N LEU A 134 23.06 -13.87 -44.00
CA LEU A 134 22.18 -14.95 -44.42
C LEU A 134 20.95 -14.31 -45.09
N PRO A 135 20.45 -14.90 -46.20
CA PRO A 135 19.26 -14.42 -46.89
C PRO A 135 18.07 -14.41 -45.93
N ALA A 136 17.33 -13.30 -45.94
CA ALA A 136 16.12 -13.12 -45.16
C ALA A 136 15.17 -14.30 -45.38
N THR A 137 14.83 -14.99 -44.30
CA THR A 137 13.78 -16.01 -44.30
C THR A 137 12.47 -15.33 -44.71
N PRO A 138 11.75 -15.81 -45.73
CA PRO A 138 10.47 -15.24 -46.11
C PRO A 138 9.49 -15.40 -44.96
N SER A 139 9.00 -14.26 -44.46
CA SER A 139 7.84 -14.16 -43.57
C SER A 139 6.66 -14.87 -44.23
N GLY A 140 6.31 -16.05 -43.72
CA GLY A 140 5.37 -16.93 -44.42
C GLY A 140 4.75 -17.97 -43.48
N GLU A 141 4.20 -17.53 -42.36
CA GLU A 141 3.07 -18.23 -41.72
C GLU A 141 2.34 -17.22 -40.83
N PRO A 142 1.01 -17.03 -40.97
CA PRO A 142 0.23 -16.26 -40.02
C PRO A 142 0.43 -16.92 -38.65
N ALA A 143 0.81 -16.13 -37.64
CA ALA A 143 0.88 -16.62 -36.27
C ALA A 143 -0.46 -17.30 -35.94
N PRO A 144 -0.44 -18.52 -35.36
CA PRO A 144 -1.67 -19.18 -34.94
C PRO A 144 -2.46 -18.21 -34.05
N ASP A 145 -3.78 -18.17 -34.26
CA ASP A 145 -4.67 -17.31 -33.48
C ASP A 145 -4.36 -17.43 -31.98
N PRO A 146 -4.35 -16.33 -31.23
CA PRO A 146 -3.96 -16.37 -29.83
C PRO A 146 -4.82 -17.39 -29.08
N VAL A 147 -4.20 -18.37 -28.43
CA VAL A 147 -4.81 -19.53 -27.74
C VAL A 147 -5.90 -19.14 -26.71
N PHE A 148 -5.97 -17.87 -26.33
CA PHE A 148 -6.92 -17.31 -25.38
C PHE A 148 -8.16 -16.64 -26.01
N GLU A 149 -8.25 -16.51 -27.34
CA GLU A 149 -9.46 -15.98 -27.99
C GLU A 149 -10.66 -16.90 -27.72
N GLY A 150 -11.66 -16.35 -27.02
CA GLY A 150 -12.87 -17.08 -26.61
C GLY A 150 -12.75 -17.84 -25.29
N LEU A 151 -11.58 -17.85 -24.64
CA LEU A 151 -11.47 -18.42 -23.30
C LEU A 151 -12.08 -17.47 -22.27
N THR A 152 -12.99 -17.96 -21.44
CA THR A 152 -13.55 -17.16 -20.34
C THR A 152 -12.67 -17.27 -19.09
N THR A 153 -12.85 -16.34 -18.15
CA THR A 153 -12.19 -16.43 -16.83
C THR A 153 -12.61 -17.68 -16.07
N ASP A 154 -13.86 -18.15 -16.25
CA ASP A 154 -14.34 -19.39 -15.65
C ASP A 154 -13.65 -20.63 -16.23
N ASP A 155 -13.42 -20.66 -17.55
CA ASP A 155 -12.64 -21.72 -18.20
C ASP A 155 -11.20 -21.75 -17.69
N LEU A 156 -10.58 -20.56 -17.53
CA LEU A 156 -9.25 -20.46 -16.95
C LEU A 156 -9.24 -20.99 -15.51
N HIS A 157 -10.22 -20.61 -14.70
CA HIS A 157 -10.36 -21.08 -13.32
C HIS A 157 -10.52 -22.60 -13.26
N ALA A 158 -11.28 -23.19 -14.18
CA ALA A 158 -11.41 -24.64 -14.29
C ALA A 158 -10.06 -25.30 -14.63
N ARG A 159 -9.28 -24.73 -15.56
CA ARG A 159 -7.93 -25.23 -15.90
C ARG A 159 -6.97 -25.16 -14.71
N VAL A 160 -6.99 -24.06 -13.96
CA VAL A 160 -6.18 -23.90 -12.74
C VAL A 160 -6.56 -24.94 -11.68
N ARG A 161 -7.85 -25.21 -11.46
CA ARG A 161 -8.29 -26.27 -10.54
C ARG A 161 -7.91 -27.67 -11.00
N THR A 162 -7.93 -27.94 -12.31
CA THR A 162 -7.46 -29.22 -12.86
C THR A 162 -5.96 -29.40 -12.61
N MET A 163 -5.15 -28.40 -12.94
CA MET A 163 -3.72 -28.38 -12.63
C MET A 163 -3.47 -28.62 -11.13
N ALA A 164 -4.24 -27.97 -10.26
CA ALA A 164 -4.12 -28.14 -8.82
C ALA A 164 -4.34 -29.60 -8.38
N ARG A 165 -5.39 -30.24 -8.89
CA ARG A 165 -5.70 -31.64 -8.59
C ARG A 165 -4.63 -32.59 -9.12
N ASP A 166 -4.19 -32.40 -10.36
CA ASP A 166 -3.20 -33.25 -11.02
C ASP A 166 -1.86 -33.24 -10.28
N HIS A 167 -1.47 -32.09 -9.73
CA HIS A 167 -0.21 -31.89 -8.99
C HIS A 167 -0.40 -31.85 -7.46
N ARG A 168 -1.59 -32.23 -6.96
CA ARG A 168 -1.95 -32.29 -5.54
C ARG A 168 -1.76 -30.98 -4.76
N PHE A 169 -1.87 -29.83 -5.43
CA PHE A 169 -1.93 -28.52 -4.77
C PHE A 169 -3.21 -28.35 -3.96
N ASP A 170 -3.12 -27.62 -2.85
CA ASP A 170 -4.27 -27.32 -2.02
C ASP A 170 -5.20 -26.34 -2.76
N GLU A 171 -6.40 -26.81 -3.10
CA GLU A 171 -7.39 -26.02 -3.83
C GLU A 171 -7.84 -24.77 -3.06
N SER A 172 -7.77 -24.79 -1.72
CA SER A 172 -8.17 -23.65 -0.89
C SER A 172 -7.21 -22.44 -1.01
N LEU A 173 -6.01 -22.68 -1.51
CA LEU A 173 -4.96 -21.67 -1.70
C LEU A 173 -4.90 -21.13 -3.14
N LEU A 174 -5.74 -21.63 -4.04
CA LEU A 174 -5.72 -21.19 -5.44
C LEU A 174 -6.17 -19.73 -5.58
N PRO A 175 -5.58 -18.96 -6.52
CA PRO A 175 -5.96 -17.58 -6.82
C PRO A 175 -7.26 -17.49 -7.65
N VAL A 176 -8.16 -18.46 -7.46
CA VAL A 176 -9.40 -18.64 -8.20
C VAL A 176 -10.54 -18.14 -7.32
N ARG A 177 -10.96 -16.90 -7.56
CA ARG A 177 -12.03 -16.22 -6.81
C ARG A 177 -13.03 -15.60 -7.78
N TRP A 178 -14.25 -15.32 -7.31
CA TRP A 178 -15.24 -14.61 -8.13
C TRP A 178 -14.93 -13.12 -8.30
N PHE A 179 -14.19 -12.53 -7.35
CA PHE A 179 -13.83 -11.12 -7.36
C PHE A 179 -12.44 -10.93 -6.72
N PRO A 180 -11.62 -9.97 -7.20
CA PRO A 180 -10.34 -9.65 -6.58
C PRO A 180 -10.51 -9.10 -5.16
N ASP A 181 -9.94 -9.80 -4.19
CA ASP A 181 -9.83 -9.32 -2.80
C ASP A 181 -8.53 -8.52 -2.61
N ASN A 182 -8.50 -7.66 -1.60
CA ASN A 182 -7.30 -6.87 -1.31
C ASN A 182 -6.14 -7.79 -0.95
N ASP A 183 -5.03 -7.64 -1.66
CA ASP A 183 -3.76 -8.36 -1.51
C ASP A 183 -3.83 -9.87 -1.81
N ALA A 184 -5.00 -10.42 -2.09
CA ALA A 184 -5.14 -11.79 -2.55
C ALA A 184 -4.78 -11.90 -4.05
N PRO A 185 -4.01 -12.93 -4.45
CA PRO A 185 -3.77 -13.18 -5.86
C PRO A 185 -5.07 -13.58 -6.56
N PHE A 186 -5.27 -13.04 -7.76
CA PHE A 186 -6.44 -13.26 -8.59
C PHE A 186 -6.00 -13.53 -10.03
N VAL A 187 -6.47 -14.64 -10.60
CA VAL A 187 -6.24 -14.96 -12.03
C VAL A 187 -7.45 -14.66 -12.88
N HIS A 188 -7.22 -14.07 -14.05
CA HIS A 188 -8.26 -13.80 -15.05
C HIS A 188 -7.67 -13.81 -16.46
N VAL A 189 -8.53 -13.81 -17.46
CA VAL A 189 -8.15 -13.70 -18.88
C VAL A 189 -8.88 -12.52 -19.50
N ASP A 190 -8.17 -11.76 -20.33
CA ASP A 190 -8.72 -10.71 -21.17
C ASP A 190 -8.10 -10.75 -22.58
N HIS A 191 -8.37 -9.72 -23.39
CA HIS A 191 -7.86 -9.58 -24.75
C HIS A 191 -6.32 -9.46 -24.87
N ARG A 192 -5.60 -9.23 -23.77
CA ARG A 192 -4.13 -9.13 -23.71
C ARG A 192 -3.49 -10.46 -23.36
N GLY A 193 -4.22 -11.36 -22.72
CA GLY A 193 -3.77 -12.71 -22.38
C GLY A 193 -4.24 -13.16 -20.99
N PHE A 194 -3.40 -13.96 -20.35
CA PHE A 194 -3.57 -14.51 -19.01
C PHE A 194 -2.94 -13.62 -17.96
N HIS A 195 -3.71 -13.26 -16.94
CA HIS A 195 -3.30 -12.35 -15.89
C HIS A 195 -3.24 -13.09 -14.55
N ILE A 196 -2.21 -12.77 -13.76
CA ILE A 196 -2.22 -12.95 -12.30
C ILE A 196 -1.93 -11.60 -11.66
N ALA A 197 -2.82 -11.13 -10.80
CA ALA A 197 -2.71 -9.81 -10.20
C ALA A 197 -3.09 -9.80 -8.71
N LYS A 198 -2.50 -8.85 -7.97
CA LYS A 198 -2.90 -8.47 -6.60
C LYS A 198 -3.43 -7.05 -6.61
N TYR A 199 -4.51 -6.82 -5.89
CA TYR A 199 -5.23 -5.56 -5.88
C TYR A 199 -5.11 -4.86 -4.51
N ASP A 200 -5.00 -3.54 -4.51
CA ASP A 200 -5.18 -2.71 -3.31
C ASP A 200 -6.25 -1.66 -3.62
N ARG A 201 -7.40 -1.75 -2.95
CA ARG A 201 -8.57 -0.86 -3.11
C ARG A 201 -9.04 -0.78 -4.57
N GLY A 202 -9.12 -1.94 -5.22
CA GLY A 202 -9.57 -2.09 -6.60
C GLY A 202 -8.54 -1.69 -7.67
N GLN A 203 -7.31 -1.34 -7.29
CA GLN A 203 -6.22 -1.04 -8.23
C GLN A 203 -5.19 -2.16 -8.22
N PRO A 204 -4.79 -2.71 -9.38
CA PRO A 204 -3.71 -3.69 -9.43
C PRO A 204 -2.38 -3.02 -9.05
N HIS A 205 -1.66 -3.61 -8.12
CA HIS A 205 -0.33 -3.11 -7.70
C HIS A 205 0.80 -4.10 -8.00
N SER A 206 0.45 -5.35 -8.32
CA SER A 206 1.34 -6.38 -8.83
C SER A 206 0.56 -7.11 -9.91
N GLU A 207 1.00 -7.03 -11.16
CA GLU A 207 0.34 -7.67 -12.30
C GLU A 207 1.39 -8.31 -13.19
N ARG A 208 1.15 -9.56 -13.59
CA ARG A 208 1.91 -10.26 -14.61
C ARG A 208 0.94 -10.73 -15.69
N VAL A 209 1.33 -10.57 -16.95
CA VAL A 209 0.53 -10.95 -18.12
C VAL A 209 1.38 -11.85 -19.02
N THR A 210 0.78 -12.94 -19.51
CA THR A 210 1.40 -13.84 -20.48
C THR A 210 0.38 -14.32 -21.49
N GLN A 211 0.84 -14.76 -22.65
CA GLN A 211 0.02 -15.46 -23.65
C GLN A 211 0.17 -16.98 -23.55
N ASP A 212 1.12 -17.46 -22.73
CA ASP A 212 1.39 -18.87 -22.50
C ASP A 212 0.68 -19.36 -21.24
N LEU A 213 -0.21 -20.33 -21.41
CA LEU A 213 -0.95 -20.94 -20.30
C LEU A 213 -0.01 -21.68 -19.34
N ASP A 214 1.05 -22.36 -19.83
CA ASP A 214 2.00 -23.06 -18.95
C ASP A 214 2.71 -22.07 -18.04
N GLU A 215 3.09 -20.91 -18.55
CA GLU A 215 3.69 -19.84 -17.76
C GLU A 215 2.74 -19.31 -16.68
N LEU A 216 1.46 -19.09 -16.99
CA LEU A 216 0.48 -18.71 -15.96
C LEU A 216 0.37 -19.80 -14.89
N LEU A 217 0.24 -21.07 -15.29
CA LEU A 217 0.10 -22.20 -14.36
C LEU A 217 1.33 -22.34 -13.47
N TYR A 218 2.53 -22.10 -14.01
CA TYR A 218 3.77 -22.00 -13.25
C TYR A 218 3.71 -20.87 -12.20
N TRP A 219 3.21 -19.67 -12.54
CA TRP A 219 3.06 -18.58 -11.55
C TRP A 219 2.07 -18.93 -10.45
N VAL A 220 0.98 -19.61 -10.79
CA VAL A 220 0.02 -20.11 -9.80
C VAL A 220 0.69 -21.14 -8.88
N ALA A 221 1.46 -22.07 -9.43
CA ALA A 221 2.18 -23.07 -8.65
C ALA A 221 3.21 -22.43 -7.71
N ASP A 222 3.95 -21.41 -8.16
CA ASP A 222 4.88 -20.64 -7.30
C ASP A 222 4.14 -20.00 -6.12
N GLU A 223 3.03 -19.29 -6.37
CA GLU A 223 2.24 -18.65 -5.30
C GLU A 223 1.64 -19.68 -4.33
N VAL A 224 1.03 -20.76 -4.83
CA VAL A 224 0.39 -21.78 -3.99
C VAL A 224 1.41 -22.52 -3.14
N THR A 225 2.54 -22.94 -3.73
CA THR A 225 3.59 -23.64 -2.97
C THR A 225 4.22 -22.75 -1.91
N PHE A 226 4.34 -21.44 -2.16
CA PHE A 226 4.77 -20.49 -1.14
C PHE A 226 3.81 -20.48 0.06
N HIS A 227 2.50 -20.40 -0.17
CA HIS A 227 1.50 -20.40 0.92
C HIS A 227 1.48 -21.74 1.68
N MET A 228 1.58 -22.86 0.97
CA MET A 228 1.68 -24.19 1.59
C MET A 228 2.93 -24.29 2.47
N ALA A 229 4.09 -23.86 1.95
CA ALA A 229 5.34 -23.83 2.70
C ALA A 229 5.25 -22.91 3.93
N ALA A 230 4.62 -21.75 3.80
CA ALA A 230 4.40 -20.83 4.91
C ALA A 230 3.52 -21.46 6.01
N GLN A 231 2.45 -22.17 5.64
CA GLN A 231 1.59 -22.88 6.59
C GLN A 231 2.32 -24.04 7.30
N GLU A 232 3.10 -24.83 6.55
CA GLU A 232 3.91 -25.93 7.12
C GLU A 232 4.92 -25.40 8.15
N VAL A 233 5.64 -24.33 7.79
CA VAL A 233 6.67 -23.76 8.67
C VAL A 233 6.05 -23.03 9.86
N ALA A 234 4.90 -22.38 9.68
CA ALA A 234 4.19 -21.65 10.74
C ALA A 234 3.92 -22.50 12.00
N GLN A 235 3.66 -23.79 11.84
CA GLN A 235 3.30 -24.71 12.92
C GLN A 235 4.49 -25.09 13.83
N GLY A 236 5.73 -24.82 13.41
CA GLY A 236 6.95 -25.29 14.09
C GLY A 236 8.00 -24.23 14.35
N LEU A 237 7.67 -22.94 14.26
CA LEU A 237 8.63 -21.86 14.52
C LEU A 237 8.70 -21.50 16.00
N THR A 238 9.92 -21.25 16.44
CA THR A 238 10.22 -20.48 17.64
C THR A 238 10.56 -19.03 17.27
N HIS A 239 10.57 -18.12 18.24
CA HIS A 239 10.93 -16.71 18.03
C HIS A 239 12.34 -16.48 17.45
N ALA A 240 13.24 -17.46 17.57
CA ALA A 240 14.62 -17.35 17.09
C ALA A 240 14.80 -17.81 15.63
N ASP A 241 13.78 -18.42 15.03
CA ASP A 241 13.89 -19.03 13.70
C ASP A 241 13.76 -18.00 12.57
N GLN A 242 14.62 -18.13 11.56
CA GLN A 242 14.51 -17.35 10.33
C GLN A 242 13.37 -17.91 9.47
N PHE A 243 12.19 -17.28 9.57
CA PHE A 243 10.99 -17.70 8.84
C PHE A 243 11.23 -17.84 7.32
N SER A 244 11.85 -16.85 6.69
CA SER A 244 12.00 -16.82 5.22
C SER A 244 12.84 -17.96 4.66
N SER A 245 13.93 -18.36 5.31
CA SER A 245 14.81 -19.42 4.79
C SER A 245 14.15 -20.79 4.89
N ARG A 246 13.42 -21.06 5.98
CA ARG A 246 12.64 -22.29 6.14
C ARG A 246 11.50 -22.38 5.13
N VAL A 247 10.78 -21.28 4.89
CA VAL A 247 9.71 -21.24 3.87
C VAL A 247 10.27 -21.54 2.48
N LEU A 248 11.41 -20.93 2.11
CA LEU A 248 12.03 -21.22 0.81
C LEU A 248 12.45 -22.68 0.67
N ALA A 249 13.02 -23.29 1.71
CA ALA A 249 13.42 -24.69 1.68
C ALA A 249 12.21 -25.63 1.56
N ALA A 250 11.11 -25.33 2.27
CA ALA A 250 9.86 -26.09 2.14
C ALA A 250 9.22 -25.92 0.76
N GLN A 251 9.23 -24.69 0.21
CA GLN A 251 8.72 -24.42 -1.14
C GLN A 251 9.54 -25.16 -2.21
N ASP A 252 10.87 -25.14 -2.11
CA ASP A 252 11.79 -25.87 -2.99
C ASP A 252 11.46 -27.37 -3.03
N ARG A 253 11.30 -27.99 -1.85
CA ARG A 253 10.88 -29.40 -1.72
C ARG A 253 9.52 -29.67 -2.36
N LEU A 254 8.51 -28.82 -2.06
CA LEU A 254 7.15 -29.00 -2.59
C LEU A 254 7.11 -28.92 -4.11
N LEU A 255 7.82 -27.98 -4.73
CA LEU A 255 7.91 -27.87 -6.18
C LEU A 255 8.67 -29.05 -6.81
N ALA A 256 9.81 -29.43 -6.22
CA ALA A 256 10.61 -30.56 -6.70
C ALA A 256 9.81 -31.88 -6.70
N GLU A 257 8.99 -32.10 -5.67
CA GLU A 257 8.14 -33.30 -5.54
C GLU A 257 6.97 -33.31 -6.53
N ARG A 258 6.33 -32.15 -6.75
CA ARG A 258 5.05 -32.07 -7.48
C ARG A 258 5.18 -31.79 -8.96
N HIS A 259 6.19 -31.02 -9.34
CA HIS A 259 6.41 -30.63 -10.74
C HIS A 259 7.90 -30.30 -11.03
N PRO A 260 8.75 -31.32 -11.28
CA PRO A 260 10.19 -31.15 -11.44
C PRO A 260 10.62 -30.12 -12.51
N GLN A 261 9.87 -30.01 -13.62
CA GLN A 261 10.19 -29.04 -14.67
C GLN A 261 10.01 -27.59 -14.21
N TRP A 262 8.88 -27.28 -13.56
CA TRP A 262 8.63 -25.97 -12.96
C TRP A 262 9.57 -25.68 -11.79
N HIS A 263 10.02 -26.69 -11.05
CA HIS A 263 11.08 -26.52 -10.05
C HIS A 263 12.40 -26.04 -10.69
N GLN A 264 12.83 -26.63 -11.80
CA GLN A 264 14.03 -26.17 -12.52
C GLN A 264 13.87 -24.74 -13.05
N ARG A 265 12.68 -24.40 -13.57
CA ARG A 265 12.34 -23.02 -13.95
C ARG A 265 12.41 -22.09 -12.74
N TRP A 266 11.82 -22.47 -11.62
CA TRP A 266 11.78 -21.69 -10.38
C TRP A 266 13.17 -21.37 -9.83
N LEU A 267 14.12 -22.31 -9.91
CA LEU A 267 15.51 -22.10 -9.47
C LEU A 267 16.22 -21.01 -10.28
N THR A 268 15.89 -20.88 -11.55
CA THR A 268 16.57 -20.00 -12.52
C THR A 268 15.81 -18.72 -12.82
N ASP A 269 14.51 -18.66 -12.51
CA ASP A 269 13.65 -17.51 -12.79
C ASP A 269 14.06 -16.28 -11.96
N PRO A 270 14.58 -15.21 -12.60
CA PRO A 270 14.97 -14.00 -11.90
C PRO A 270 13.77 -13.14 -11.46
N ALA A 271 12.58 -13.39 -12.02
CA ALA A 271 11.35 -12.69 -11.72
C ALA A 271 10.56 -13.34 -10.56
N SER A 272 10.90 -14.58 -10.17
CA SER A 272 10.29 -15.20 -9.00
C SER A 272 10.64 -14.39 -7.74
N PRO A 273 9.66 -14.07 -6.86
CA PRO A 273 9.92 -13.42 -5.57
C PRO A 273 10.99 -14.15 -4.74
N ALA A 274 11.06 -15.48 -4.87
CA ALA A 274 12.06 -16.31 -4.21
C ALA A 274 13.51 -15.96 -4.62
N ALA A 275 13.74 -15.48 -5.84
CA ALA A 275 15.08 -15.14 -6.32
C ALA A 275 15.76 -14.04 -5.49
N PHE A 276 14.99 -13.11 -4.94
CA PHE A 276 15.53 -12.10 -4.01
C PHE A 276 16.00 -12.75 -2.69
N TYR A 277 15.20 -13.64 -2.13
CA TYR A 277 15.49 -14.28 -0.85
C TYR A 277 16.63 -15.31 -0.97
N ARG A 278 16.70 -16.07 -2.07
CA ARG A 278 17.82 -16.99 -2.36
C ARG A 278 19.17 -16.27 -2.40
N ARG A 279 19.22 -15.08 -3.03
CA ARG A 279 20.44 -14.25 -3.06
C ARG A 279 20.85 -13.75 -1.67
N LYS A 280 19.88 -13.38 -0.84
CA LYS A 280 20.14 -12.96 0.54
C LYS A 280 20.68 -14.10 1.40
N THR A 281 20.15 -15.32 1.27
CA THR A 281 20.62 -16.47 2.04
C THR A 281 22.01 -16.96 1.63
N GLN A 282 22.47 -16.64 0.41
CA GLN A 282 23.80 -17.00 -0.10
C GLN A 282 24.90 -16.00 0.28
N THR A 283 24.55 -14.83 0.82
CA THR A 283 25.54 -13.84 1.27
C THR A 283 25.80 -14.08 2.76
N PRO A 284 27.01 -14.51 3.16
CA PRO A 284 27.36 -14.78 4.55
C PRO A 284 27.37 -13.53 5.43
#